data_AF-A0A9N9KJ51-F1
#
_entry.id   AF-A0A9N9KJ51-F1
#
_cell.length_a   1.000
_cell.length_b   1.000
_cell.length_c   1.000
_cell.angle_alpha   90.00
_cell.angle_beta   90.00
_cell.angle_gamma   90.00
#
_symmetry.space_group_name_H-M   'P 1'
#
loop_
_entity.id
_entity.type
_entity.pdbx_description
1 polymer ?
#
loop_
_entity_poly.entity_id
_entity_poly.type
_entity_poly.pdbx_seq_one_letter_code
_entity_poly.pdbx_strand_id
1 'polypeptide(L)'
;MRVNQKKWNTEYKRKYRMKKCTESKHEVLIKQRQKNTAYKRQYRTRINDVNEFWWDVLYALGKEALQPLTFMWNRKCPHCLSTLLTGELAEFCCNRGKRSLPLLPPYPTNLDNILINTNISLLSRKLNALFSFTAIGVQ
;
A
#
# COMPACT_ATOMS: atom_id res chain seq x y z
N MET A 1 47.03 30.39 12.48
CA MET A 1 45.67 30.85 12.13
C MET A 1 44.71 29.68 11.77
N ARG A 2 44.48 28.68 12.64
CA ARG A 2 43.58 27.53 12.34
C ARG A 2 42.53 27.22 13.42
N VAL A 3 42.53 27.98 14.52
CA VAL A 3 41.70 27.69 15.71
C VAL A 3 40.29 28.31 15.60
N ASN A 4 40.11 29.40 14.82
CA ASN A 4 38.83 30.11 14.72
C ASN A 4 37.79 29.47 13.77
N GLN A 5 38.22 28.69 12.78
CA GLN A 5 37.30 28.06 11.81
C GLN A 5 36.52 26.88 12.40
N LYS A 6 37.11 26.17 13.38
CA LYS A 6 36.45 25.04 14.04
C LYS A 6 35.30 25.49 14.94
N LYS A 7 35.46 26.60 15.69
CA LYS A 7 34.41 27.17 16.55
C LYS A 7 33.19 27.63 15.75
N TRP A 8 33.40 28.32 14.63
CA TRP A 8 32.33 28.78 13.73
C TRP A 8 31.48 27.62 13.19
N ASN A 9 32.13 26.53 12.77
CA ASN A 9 31.44 25.34 12.25
C ASN A 9 30.62 24.60 13.32
N THR A 10 31.08 24.55 14.56
CA THR A 10 30.31 23.95 15.66
C THR A 10 29.09 24.78 16.05
N GLU A 11 29.21 26.11 16.08
CA GLU A 11 28.08 26.97 16.44
C GLU A 11 27.00 26.98 15.36
N TYR A 12 27.40 27.00 14.08
CA TYR A 12 26.48 26.87 12.96
C TYR A 12 25.70 25.55 13.00
N LYS A 13 26.41 24.43 13.21
CA LYS A 13 25.78 23.10 13.35
C LYS A 13 24.82 23.02 14.53
N ARG A 14 25.13 23.71 15.65
CA ARG A 14 24.28 23.74 16.85
C ARG A 14 23.00 24.55 16.61
N LYS A 15 23.11 25.73 15.98
CA LYS A 15 21.96 26.55 15.57
C LYS A 15 21.06 25.82 14.57
N TYR A 16 21.64 25.11 13.61
CA TYR A 16 20.89 24.32 12.63
C TYR A 16 20.14 23.13 13.26
N ARG A 17 20.77 22.43 14.23
CA ARG A 17 20.11 21.36 15.00
C ARG A 17 18.94 21.87 15.84
N MET A 18 19.10 23.02 16.50
CA MET A 18 18.04 23.62 17.32
C MET A 18 16.82 24.00 16.46
N LYS A 19 17.05 24.60 15.28
CA LYS A 19 15.98 24.98 14.34
C LYS A 19 15.19 23.79 13.79
N LYS A 20 15.83 22.61 13.68
CA LYS A 20 15.18 21.35 13.24
C LYS A 20 14.41 20.65 14.38
N CYS A 21 14.70 20.99 15.64
CA CYS A 21 14.04 20.42 16.82
C CYS A 21 12.78 21.19 17.24
N THR A 22 12.60 22.43 16.75
CA THR A 22 11.49 23.32 17.13
C THR A 22 10.28 23.29 16.20
N GLU A 23 10.36 22.65 15.03
CA GLU A 23 9.16 22.44 14.22
C GLU A 23 8.29 21.38 14.91
N SER A 24 7.28 21.85 15.62
CA SER A 24 6.26 21.00 16.23
C SER A 24 5.66 20.09 15.14
N LYS A 25 5.45 18.80 15.45
CA LYS A 25 4.78 17.84 14.55
C LYS A 25 3.47 18.40 13.96
N HIS A 26 2.82 19.29 14.70
CA HIS A 26 1.61 19.99 14.28
C HIS A 26 1.86 20.97 13.10
N GLU A 27 2.95 21.73 13.12
CA GLU A 27 3.30 22.66 12.03
C GLU A 27 3.70 21.92 10.75
N VAL A 28 4.41 20.79 10.89
CA VAL A 28 4.74 19.91 9.77
C VAL A 28 3.46 19.36 9.14
N LEU A 29 2.51 18.88 9.96
CA LEU A 29 1.22 18.39 9.48
C LEU A 29 0.38 19.48 8.80
N ILE A 30 0.39 20.73 9.31
CA ILE A 30 -0.31 21.86 8.68
C ILE A 30 0.29 22.17 7.32
N LYS A 31 1.63 22.27 7.22
CA LYS A 31 2.32 22.50 5.94
C LYS A 31 2.05 21.38 4.94
N GLN A 32 2.02 20.12 5.39
CA GLN A 32 1.68 18.96 4.56
C GLN A 32 0.23 19.03 4.06
N ARG A 33 -0.72 19.38 4.94
CA ARG A 33 -2.14 19.54 4.59
C ARG A 33 -2.31 20.64 3.55
N GLN A 34 -1.73 21.82 3.76
CA GLN A 34 -1.81 22.95 2.83
C GLN A 34 -1.27 22.58 1.43
N LYS A 35 -0.13 21.88 1.36
CA LYS A 35 0.41 21.35 0.09
C LYS A 35 -0.55 20.37 -0.59
N ASN A 36 -1.15 19.45 0.17
CA ASN A 36 -2.12 18.49 -0.35
C ASN A 36 -3.41 19.18 -0.83
N THR A 37 -3.89 20.23 -0.14
CA THR A 37 -5.08 20.97 -0.58
C THR A 37 -4.82 21.76 -1.86
N ALA A 38 -3.63 22.36 -2.00
CA ALA A 38 -3.22 23.06 -3.21
C ALA A 38 -3.09 22.10 -4.41
N TYR A 39 -2.42 20.95 -4.22
CA TYR A 39 -2.31 19.90 -5.23
C TYR A 39 -3.69 19.39 -5.69
N LYS A 40 -4.60 19.13 -4.74
CA LYS A 40 -5.97 18.69 -5.05
C LYS A 40 -6.77 19.75 -5.82
N ARG A 41 -6.61 21.04 -5.51
CA ARG A 41 -7.28 22.13 -6.25
C ARG A 41 -6.79 22.21 -7.70
N GLN A 42 -5.49 22.16 -7.91
CA GLN A 42 -4.88 22.22 -9.25
C GLN A 42 -5.31 21.05 -10.14
N TYR A 43 -5.47 19.86 -9.56
CA TYR A 43 -5.92 18.67 -10.29
C TYR A 43 -7.42 18.73 -10.61
N ARG A 44 -8.24 19.26 -9.69
CA ARG A 44 -9.69 19.41 -9.91
C ARG A 44 -10.02 20.39 -11.03
N THR A 45 -9.20 21.43 -11.21
CA THR A 45 -9.33 22.36 -12.35
C THR A 45 -8.89 21.74 -13.68
N ARG A 46 -7.99 20.73 -13.67
CA ARG A 46 -7.55 20.03 -14.88
C ARG A 46 -8.56 18.99 -15.40
N ILE A 47 -9.24 18.27 -14.51
CA ILE A 47 -10.20 17.21 -14.92
C ILE A 47 -11.41 17.78 -15.69
N ASN A 48 -11.80 19.02 -15.42
CA ASN A 48 -12.98 19.62 -16.05
C ASN A 48 -12.73 20.15 -17.48
N ASP A 49 -11.48 20.20 -17.93
CA ASP A 49 -11.11 20.89 -19.18
C ASP A 49 -10.64 19.93 -20.28
N VAL A 50 -10.74 18.62 -20.07
CA VAL A 50 -10.24 17.65 -21.03
C VAL A 50 -11.27 16.57 -21.32
N ASN A 51 -11.60 16.45 -22.60
CA ASN A 51 -12.27 15.33 -23.24
C ASN A 51 -11.40 14.04 -23.22
N GLU A 52 -10.43 13.97 -22.29
CA GLU A 52 -9.52 12.85 -22.12
C GLU A 52 -10.19 11.80 -21.23
N PHE A 53 -10.07 10.56 -21.66
CA PHE A 53 -10.60 9.46 -20.91
C PHE A 53 -9.87 9.34 -19.57
N TRP A 54 -10.60 8.99 -18.51
CA TRP A 54 -10.05 8.90 -17.16
C TRP A 54 -8.80 7.99 -17.04
N TRP A 55 -8.64 7.03 -17.95
CA TRP A 55 -7.48 6.14 -17.98
C TRP A 55 -6.21 6.80 -18.53
N ASP A 56 -6.31 7.80 -19.43
CA ASP A 56 -5.16 8.55 -19.93
C ASP A 56 -4.55 9.40 -18.81
N VAL A 57 -5.43 9.95 -17.96
CA VAL A 57 -5.01 10.67 -16.75
C VAL A 57 -4.33 9.74 -15.75
N LEU A 58 -4.85 8.53 -15.55
CA LEU A 58 -4.19 7.51 -14.71
C LEU A 58 -2.85 7.07 -15.30
N TYR A 59 -2.74 6.93 -16.61
CA TYR A 59 -1.49 6.57 -17.28
C TYR A 59 -0.43 7.66 -17.13
N ALA A 60 -0.81 8.92 -17.30
CA ALA A 60 0.05 10.07 -17.05
C ALA A 60 0.53 10.14 -15.59
N LEU A 61 -0.38 9.92 -14.62
CA LEU A 61 -0.04 9.85 -13.19
C LEU A 61 0.85 8.64 -12.87
N GLY A 62 0.61 7.50 -13.53
CA GLY A 62 1.40 6.28 -13.38
C GLY A 62 2.87 6.47 -13.76
N LYS A 63 3.10 7.29 -14.80
CA LYS A 63 4.45 7.59 -15.33
C LYS A 63 5.31 8.41 -14.35
N GLU A 64 4.70 9.25 -13.51
CA GLU A 64 5.41 10.13 -12.55
C GLU A 64 5.70 9.45 -11.19
N ALA A 65 5.96 8.15 -11.19
CA ALA A 65 6.33 7.37 -10.00
C ALA A 65 5.17 7.10 -9.03
N LEU A 66 4.20 6.31 -9.49
CA LEU A 66 3.52 5.40 -8.57
C LEU A 66 4.58 4.45 -8.01
N GLN A 67 5.13 4.77 -6.85
CA GLN A 67 5.87 3.82 -6.05
C GLN A 67 4.93 2.63 -5.82
N PRO A 68 5.30 1.40 -6.24
CA PRO A 68 4.45 0.24 -5.96
C PRO A 68 4.22 0.20 -4.45
N LEU A 69 2.95 0.28 -4.04
CA LEU A 69 2.59 0.14 -2.65
C LEU A 69 3.07 -1.24 -2.20
N THR A 70 4.13 -1.24 -1.40
CA THR A 70 4.72 -2.45 -0.84
C THR A 70 3.89 -2.82 0.38
N PHE A 71 2.87 -3.62 0.15
CA PHE A 71 2.12 -4.25 1.22
C PHE A 71 2.89 -5.47 1.72
N MET A 72 3.13 -5.52 3.02
CA MET A 72 3.79 -6.64 3.67
C MET A 72 2.86 -7.28 4.70
N TRP A 73 2.86 -8.61 4.72
CA TRP A 73 2.14 -9.42 5.70
C TRP A 73 3.05 -9.76 6.88
N ASN A 74 3.44 -8.75 7.67
CA ASN A 74 4.49 -8.88 8.69
C ASN A 74 4.00 -8.73 10.14
N ARG A 75 2.71 -8.47 10.35
CA ARG A 75 2.12 -8.34 11.69
C ARG A 75 1.03 -9.38 11.87
N LYS A 76 0.76 -9.75 13.13
CA LYS A 76 -0.35 -10.63 13.49
C LYS A 76 -1.31 -9.91 14.43
N CYS A 77 -2.59 -10.20 14.31
CA CYS A 77 -3.59 -9.72 15.28
C CYS A 77 -3.32 -10.36 16.66
N PRO A 78 -3.33 -9.59 17.77
CA PRO A 78 -3.11 -10.16 19.10
C PRO A 78 -4.25 -11.05 19.60
N HIS A 79 -5.44 -10.96 18.99
CA HIS A 79 -6.62 -11.73 19.39
C HIS A 79 -6.81 -12.99 18.54
N CYS A 80 -6.75 -12.82 17.21
CA CYS A 80 -7.08 -13.88 16.24
C CYS A 80 -5.84 -14.53 15.62
N LEU A 81 -4.64 -13.95 15.84
CA LEU A 81 -3.36 -14.34 15.23
C LEU A 81 -3.32 -14.31 13.69
N SER A 82 -4.37 -13.82 13.02
CA SER A 82 -4.36 -13.64 11.58
C SER A 82 -3.25 -12.68 11.17
N THR A 83 -2.62 -12.96 10.03
CA THR A 83 -1.64 -12.06 9.44
C THR A 83 -2.35 -10.81 8.92
N LEU A 84 -1.78 -9.64 9.22
CA LEU A 84 -2.33 -8.33 8.88
C LEU A 84 -1.45 -7.65 7.84
N LEU A 85 -2.07 -6.87 6.96
CA LEU A 85 -1.40 -6.06 5.97
C LEU A 85 -0.72 -4.84 6.61
N THR A 86 0.30 -4.28 5.94
CA THR A 86 0.87 -2.98 6.31
C THR A 86 -0.21 -1.91 6.37
N GLY A 87 -0.36 -1.24 7.51
CA GLY A 87 -1.37 -0.19 7.72
C GLY A 87 -2.74 -0.68 8.19
N GLU A 88 -3.00 -1.99 8.15
CA GLU A 88 -4.25 -2.57 8.65
C GLU A 88 -4.33 -2.46 10.19
N LEU A 89 -5.53 -2.17 10.69
CA LEU A 89 -5.82 -2.12 12.12
C LEU A 89 -6.02 -3.53 12.67
N ALA A 90 -5.51 -3.80 13.87
CA ALA A 90 -5.63 -5.11 14.52
C ALA A 90 -7.09 -5.54 14.79
N GLU A 91 -8.01 -4.57 14.79
CA GLU A 91 -9.43 -4.79 15.05
C GLU A 91 -10.20 -5.27 13.82
N PHE A 92 -9.61 -5.13 12.63
CA PHE A 92 -10.27 -5.46 11.36
C PHE A 92 -10.60 -6.96 11.24
N CYS A 93 -9.68 -7.86 11.61
CA CYS A 93 -9.89 -9.31 11.42
C CYS A 93 -11.05 -9.88 12.26
N CYS A 94 -11.16 -9.46 13.53
CA CYS A 94 -11.94 -10.19 14.53
C CYS A 94 -12.71 -9.29 15.49
N ASN A 95 -12.73 -7.97 15.25
CA ASN A 95 -13.37 -6.99 16.11
C ASN A 95 -12.95 -7.16 17.59
N ARG A 96 -11.62 -7.10 17.84
CA ARG A 96 -11.01 -7.28 19.17
C ARG A 96 -11.32 -8.64 19.83
N GLY A 97 -11.40 -9.69 19.02
CA GLY A 97 -11.67 -11.06 19.47
C GLY A 97 -13.16 -11.41 19.62
N LYS A 98 -14.08 -10.48 19.35
CA LYS A 98 -15.53 -10.74 19.40
C LYS A 98 -16.02 -11.69 18.31
N ARG A 99 -15.33 -11.71 17.16
CA ARG A 99 -15.62 -12.58 16.02
C ARG A 99 -14.43 -13.50 15.77
N SER A 100 -14.14 -14.39 16.72
CA SER A 100 -13.16 -15.43 16.49
C SER A 100 -13.85 -16.59 15.75
N LEU A 101 -13.23 -17.04 14.66
CA LEU A 101 -13.59 -18.29 14.03
C LEU A 101 -12.73 -19.40 14.65
N PRO A 102 -13.26 -20.62 14.81
CA PRO A 102 -12.45 -21.75 15.20
C PRO A 102 -11.32 -21.95 14.18
N LEU A 103 -10.18 -22.47 14.66
CA LEU A 103 -9.07 -22.80 13.78
C LEU A 103 -9.57 -23.79 12.72
N LEU A 104 -9.28 -23.50 11.45
CA LEU A 104 -9.58 -24.41 10.36
C LEU A 104 -8.89 -25.76 10.63
N PRO A 105 -9.54 -26.89 10.31
CA PRO A 105 -8.86 -28.17 10.33
C PRO A 105 -7.64 -28.13 9.39
N PRO A 106 -6.60 -28.93 9.65
CA PRO A 106 -5.46 -29.02 8.76
C PRO A 106 -5.92 -29.39 7.35
N TYR A 107 -5.22 -28.90 6.34
CA TYR A 107 -5.53 -29.26 4.96
C TYR A 107 -5.45 -30.78 4.79
N PRO A 108 -6.38 -31.39 4.03
CA PRO A 108 -6.22 -32.79 3.64
C PRO A 108 -4.89 -32.98 2.91
N THR A 109 -4.20 -34.09 3.19
CA THR A 109 -2.85 -34.42 2.67
C THR A 109 -2.74 -34.35 1.15
N ASN A 110 -3.86 -34.50 0.44
CA ASN A 110 -3.89 -34.49 -1.02
C ASN A 110 -3.87 -33.07 -1.63
N LEU A 111 -4.15 -32.03 -0.82
CA LEU A 111 -4.13 -30.64 -1.29
C LEU A 111 -2.71 -30.14 -1.54
N ASP A 112 -1.71 -30.64 -0.81
CA ASP A 112 -0.32 -30.23 -1.01
C ASP A 112 0.16 -30.56 -2.43
N ASN A 113 -0.21 -31.73 -2.96
CA ASN A 113 0.08 -32.14 -4.33
C ASN A 113 -0.53 -31.21 -5.38
N ILE A 114 -1.70 -30.64 -5.07
CA ILE A 114 -2.33 -29.63 -5.90
C ILE A 114 -1.52 -28.35 -5.76
N LEU A 115 -1.34 -27.80 -4.56
CA LEU A 115 -0.66 -26.52 -4.32
C LEU A 115 0.78 -26.45 -4.85
N ILE A 116 1.50 -27.57 -4.91
CA ILE A 116 2.87 -27.66 -5.45
C ILE A 116 2.87 -27.65 -6.99
N ASN A 117 1.77 -27.99 -7.65
CA ASN A 117 1.71 -28.09 -9.10
C ASN A 117 1.69 -26.70 -9.76
N THR A 118 2.85 -26.30 -10.29
CA THR A 118 3.04 -25.00 -10.98
C THR A 118 2.16 -24.84 -12.23
N ASN A 119 1.61 -25.93 -12.77
CA ASN A 119 0.78 -25.93 -13.96
C ASN A 119 -0.72 -25.75 -13.67
N ILE A 120 -1.16 -25.65 -12.41
CA ILE A 120 -2.60 -25.49 -12.09
C ILE A 120 -3.23 -24.34 -12.86
N SER A 121 -2.57 -23.19 -12.92
CA SER A 121 -3.11 -22.01 -13.61
C SER A 121 -3.28 -22.24 -15.11
N LEU A 122 -2.41 -23.05 -15.73
CA LEU A 122 -2.55 -23.43 -17.13
C LEU A 122 -3.69 -24.44 -17.32
N LEU A 123 -3.75 -25.47 -16.48
CA LEU A 123 -4.79 -26.50 -16.52
C LEU A 123 -6.18 -25.93 -16.24
N SER A 124 -6.29 -25.03 -15.27
CA SER A 124 -7.53 -24.31 -14.93
C SER A 124 -8.03 -23.49 -16.11
N ARG A 125 -7.15 -22.73 -16.78
CA ARG A 125 -7.55 -21.96 -17.98
C ARG A 125 -8.03 -22.88 -19.10
N LYS A 126 -7.37 -24.02 -19.32
CA LYS A 126 -7.80 -25.01 -20.33
C LYS A 126 -9.17 -25.60 -19.98
N LEU A 127 -9.39 -25.97 -18.72
CA LEU A 127 -10.68 -26.49 -18.24
C LEU A 127 -11.79 -25.44 -18.36
N ASN A 128 -11.54 -24.20 -17.95
CA ASN A 128 -12.51 -23.11 -18.06
C ASN A 128 -12.84 -22.79 -19.53
N ALA A 129 -11.85 -22.87 -20.43
CA ALA A 129 -12.07 -22.70 -21.85
C ALA A 129 -12.94 -23.83 -22.43
N LEU A 130 -12.67 -25.07 -22.04
CA LEU A 130 -13.45 -26.24 -22.47
C LEU A 130 -14.88 -26.19 -21.93
N PHE A 131 -15.07 -25.85 -20.65
CA PHE A 131 -16.37 -25.64 -20.05
C PHE A 131 -17.16 -24.54 -20.79
N SER A 132 -16.53 -23.39 -21.03
CA SER A 132 -17.14 -22.29 -21.79
C SER A 132 -17.55 -22.72 -23.21
N PHE A 133 -16.73 -23.54 -23.87
CA PHE A 133 -17.04 -24.09 -25.19
C PHE A 133 -18.24 -25.03 -25.15
N THR A 134 -18.30 -25.94 -24.16
CA THR A 134 -19.45 -26.85 -24.00
C THR A 134 -20.74 -26.11 -23.64
N ALA A 135 -20.66 -24.99 -22.92
CA ALA A 135 -21.82 -24.17 -22.58
C ALA A 135 -22.44 -23.47 -23.80
N ILE A 136 -21.68 -23.26 -24.87
CA ILE A 136 -22.16 -22.64 -26.12
C ILE A 136 -22.89 -23.68 -27.00
N GLY A 137 -22.54 -24.98 -26.86
CA GLY A 137 -23.07 -26.06 -27.71
C GLY A 137 -24.40 -26.67 -27.26
N VAL A 138 -24.99 -26.20 -26.15
CA VAL A 138 -26.31 -26.61 -25.68
C VAL A 138 -27.28 -25.46 -25.96
N GLN A 139 -27.80 -25.42 -27.18
CA GLN A 139 -28.88 -24.51 -27.59
C GLN A 139 -29.91 -25.26 -28.44
#